data_AF-A0A4Z2JAN1-F1
#
_entry.id   AF-A0A4Z2JAN1-F1
#
_cell.length_a   1.000
_cell.length_b   1.000
_cell.length_c   1.000
_cell.angle_alpha   90.00
_cell.angle_beta   90.00
_cell.angle_gamma   90.00
#
_symmetry.space_group_name_H-M   'P 1'
#
loop_
_entity.id
_entity.type
_entity.pdbx_description
1 polymer ?
#
loop_
_entity_poly.entity_id
_entity_poly.type
_entity_poly.pdbx_seq_one_letter_code
_entity_poly.pdbx_strand_id
1 'polypeptide(L)'
;MALVESIPQQLKYKDNATFGIPLENVWKDLISMAEGQVEVVSFYWTLTGEDIGVESASDIPGRGILKDLQELPSRNVSVRVLTSVPSVRTNSTDFEILKQKGLGASCLFFASCFYL
;
A
#
# COMPACT_ATOMS: atom_id res chain seq x y z
N MET A 1 2.34 3.28 -21.06
CA MET A 1 2.70 4.02 -19.83
C MET A 1 1.53 4.92 -19.50
N ALA A 2 0.99 4.83 -18.29
CA ALA A 2 -0.17 5.61 -17.85
C ALA A 2 0.24 6.51 -16.67
N LEU A 3 -0.22 7.76 -16.67
CA LEU A 3 -0.04 8.68 -15.54
C LEU A 3 -1.12 8.39 -14.50
N VAL A 4 -0.71 8.18 -13.26
CA VAL A 4 -1.58 7.90 -12.12
C VAL A 4 -1.36 8.96 -11.05
N GLU A 5 -2.39 9.24 -10.26
CA GLU A 5 -2.34 10.24 -9.21
C GLU A 5 -3.06 9.79 -7.94
N SER A 6 -2.56 10.25 -6.79
CA SER A 6 -3.29 10.16 -5.53
C SER A 6 -4.25 11.34 -5.44
N ILE A 7 -5.54 11.08 -5.34
CA ILE A 7 -6.58 12.11 -5.25
C ILE A 7 -7.02 12.25 -3.78
N PRO A 8 -6.68 13.34 -3.08
CA PRO A 8 -7.12 13.56 -1.71
C PRO A 8 -8.65 13.53 -1.59
N GLN A 9 -9.13 12.72 -0.66
CA GLN A 9 -10.51 12.76 -0.25
C GLN A 9 -10.77 14.00 0.61
N GLN A 10 -12.03 14.45 0.68
CA GLN A 10 -12.49 15.57 1.51
C GLN A 10 -11.92 16.95 1.13
N LEU A 11 -11.13 17.04 0.05
CA LEU A 11 -10.73 18.30 -0.55
C LEU A 11 -11.82 18.81 -1.50
N LYS A 12 -12.12 20.11 -1.44
CA LYS A 12 -13.02 20.75 -2.42
C LYS A 12 -12.21 21.16 -3.64
N TYR A 13 -12.50 20.52 -4.76
CA TYR A 13 -11.91 20.87 -6.04
C TYR A 13 -12.74 21.92 -6.76
N LYS A 14 -12.13 22.61 -7.74
CA LYS A 14 -12.88 23.49 -8.65
C LYS A 14 -13.80 22.64 -9.55
N ASP A 15 -14.91 23.21 -9.99
CA ASP A 15 -15.92 22.51 -10.80
C ASP A 15 -15.34 21.86 -12.09
N ASN A 16 -14.27 22.42 -12.65
CA ASN A 16 -13.58 21.92 -13.85
C ASN A 16 -12.21 21.28 -13.54
N ALA A 17 -12.02 20.74 -12.34
CA ALA A 17 -10.81 20.01 -12.02
C ALA A 17 -10.68 18.77 -12.93
N THR A 18 -9.50 18.59 -13.51
CA THR A 18 -9.17 17.40 -14.28
C THR A 18 -8.43 16.44 -13.36
N PHE A 19 -8.88 15.19 -13.34
CA PHE A 19 -8.23 14.12 -12.61
C PHE A 19 -7.64 13.11 -13.60
N GLY A 20 -6.46 12.60 -13.25
CA GLY A 20 -5.85 11.44 -13.87
C GLY A 20 -6.53 10.14 -13.43
N ILE A 21 -5.82 9.03 -13.64
CA ILE A 21 -6.27 7.72 -13.16
C ILE A 21 -5.98 7.64 -11.65
N PRO A 22 -6.98 7.35 -10.80
CA PRO A 22 -6.75 7.19 -9.37
C PRO A 22 -5.78 6.05 -9.07
N LEU A 23 -4.76 6.33 -8.26
CA LEU A 23 -3.69 5.39 -7.92
C LEU A 23 -4.23 4.08 -7.34
N GLU A 24 -5.27 4.14 -6.51
CA GLU A 24 -5.88 2.98 -5.87
C GLU A 24 -6.49 2.01 -6.88
N ASN A 25 -7.01 2.50 -8.01
CA ASN A 25 -7.58 1.65 -9.05
C ASN A 25 -6.48 0.87 -9.76
N VAL A 26 -5.35 1.53 -10.06
CA VAL A 26 -4.22 0.86 -10.71
C VAL A 26 -3.59 -0.18 -9.81
N TRP A 27 -3.51 0.08 -8.50
CA TRP A 27 -3.07 -0.95 -7.54
C TRP A 27 -3.96 -2.19 -7.59
N LYS A 28 -5.28 -2.01 -7.54
CA LYS A 28 -6.25 -3.12 -7.62
C LYS A 28 -6.13 -3.88 -8.93
N ASP A 29 -6.00 -3.18 -10.05
CA ASP A 29 -5.83 -3.80 -11.36
C ASP A 29 -4.54 -4.63 -11.41
N LEU A 30 -3.41 -4.08 -10.96
CA LEU A 30 -2.13 -4.80 -10.93
C LEU A 30 -2.17 -6.04 -10.02
N ILE A 31 -2.78 -5.93 -8.85
CA ILE A 31 -2.99 -7.05 -7.92
C ILE A 31 -3.89 -8.12 -8.58
N SER A 32 -4.96 -7.70 -9.26
CA SER A 32 -5.87 -8.63 -9.93
C SER A 32 -5.16 -9.39 -11.07
N MET A 33 -4.27 -8.74 -11.81
CA MET A 33 -3.52 -9.34 -12.93
C MET A 33 -2.32 -10.18 -12.48
N ALA A 34 -1.91 -10.13 -11.22
CA ALA A 34 -0.76 -10.89 -10.73
C ALA A 34 -1.04 -12.40 -10.78
N GLU A 35 -0.09 -13.16 -11.35
CA GLU A 35 -0.20 -14.62 -11.51
C GLU A 35 0.85 -15.42 -10.72
N GLY A 36 1.97 -14.81 -10.33
CA GLY A 36 3.06 -15.52 -9.65
C GLY A 36 3.53 -14.87 -8.36
N GLN A 37 3.85 -13.58 -8.42
CA GLN A 37 4.38 -12.87 -7.28
C GLN A 37 4.06 -11.38 -7.32
N VAL A 38 3.77 -10.81 -6.15
CA VAL A 38 3.71 -9.37 -5.92
C VAL A 38 4.77 -9.02 -4.88
N GLU A 39 5.74 -8.18 -5.26
CA GLU A 39 6.71 -7.62 -4.35
C GLU A 39 6.49 -6.11 -4.23
N VAL A 40 6.35 -5.63 -3.00
CA VAL A 40 6.18 -4.21 -2.71
C VAL A 40 7.35 -3.75 -1.87
N VAL A 41 8.08 -2.76 -2.37
CA VAL A 41 9.24 -2.18 -1.70
C VAL A 41 8.94 -0.71 -1.46
N SER A 42 8.84 -0.30 -0.20
CA SER A 42 8.48 1.07 0.14
C SER A 42 9.33 1.62 1.28
N PHE A 43 9.59 2.93 1.27
CA PHE A 43 10.31 3.54 2.39
C PHE A 43 9.41 3.65 3.64
N TYR A 44 8.13 3.93 3.43
CA TYR A 44 7.09 3.96 4.45
C TYR A 44 5.97 2.99 4.06
N TRP A 45 5.34 2.37 5.05
CA TRP A 45 4.21 1.46 4.84
C TRP A 45 3.12 1.76 5.86
N THR A 46 1.96 2.18 5.37
CA THR A 46 0.76 2.48 6.16
C THR A 46 -0.43 2.44 5.20
N LEU A 47 -1.24 1.39 5.26
CA LEU A 47 -2.49 1.27 4.50
C LEU A 47 -3.72 1.53 5.38
N THR A 48 -3.58 1.40 6.69
CA THR A 48 -4.65 1.57 7.66
C THR A 48 -4.41 2.78 8.55
N GLY A 49 -5.48 3.47 8.95
CA GLY A 49 -5.40 4.67 9.79
C GLY A 49 -4.95 4.35 11.23
N GLU A 50 -5.21 3.13 11.72
CA GLU A 50 -4.81 2.65 13.05
C GLU A 50 -3.28 2.75 13.27
N ASP A 51 -2.52 2.56 12.20
CA ASP A 51 -1.06 2.62 12.22
C ASP A 51 -0.52 4.05 12.40
N ILE A 52 -1.36 5.08 12.22
CA ILE A 52 -1.01 6.48 12.51
C ILE A 52 -1.93 7.12 13.55
N GLY A 53 -2.80 6.34 14.19
CA GLY A 53 -3.74 6.82 15.21
C GLY A 53 -4.82 7.73 14.64
N VAL A 54 -5.20 7.53 13.38
CA VAL A 54 -6.23 8.32 12.68
C VAL A 54 -7.40 7.41 12.33
N GLU A 55 -8.60 7.76 12.79
CA GLU A 55 -9.84 7.11 12.38
C GLU A 55 -10.52 7.99 11.32
N SER A 56 -10.45 7.59 10.05
CA SER A 56 -11.03 8.35 8.94
C SER A 56 -11.44 7.43 7.80
N ALA A 57 -12.57 7.75 7.15
CA ALA A 57 -13.01 7.08 5.93
C ALA A 57 -11.98 7.17 4.78
N SER A 58 -10.98 8.06 4.88
CA SER A 58 -9.89 8.18 3.91
C SER A 58 -8.99 6.95 3.83
N ASP A 59 -9.02 6.05 4.81
CA ASP A 59 -8.24 4.80 4.80
C ASP A 59 -8.95 3.62 4.12
N ILE A 60 -10.24 3.77 3.74
CA ILE A 60 -11.03 2.71 3.09
C ILE A 60 -10.33 2.14 1.84
N PRO A 61 -9.74 2.95 0.94
CA PRO A 61 -9.01 2.41 -0.21
C PRO A 61 -7.81 1.56 0.20
N GLY A 62 -7.06 2.00 1.22
CA GLY A 62 -5.91 1.28 1.75
C GLY A 62 -6.29 -0.05 2.40
N ARG A 63 -7.38 -0.08 3.17
CA ARG A 63 -7.97 -1.33 3.71
C ARG A 63 -8.36 -2.30 2.60
N GLY A 64 -8.91 -1.79 1.49
CA GLY A 64 -9.24 -2.59 0.31
C GLY A 64 -7.99 -3.23 -0.30
N ILE A 65 -6.94 -2.44 -0.56
CA ILE A 65 -5.67 -2.95 -1.08
C ILE A 65 -5.05 -4.00 -0.15
N LEU A 66 -5.06 -3.74 1.17
CA LEU A 66 -4.55 -4.70 2.16
C LEU A 66 -5.34 -6.02 2.12
N LYS A 67 -6.65 -5.97 1.92
CA LYS A 67 -7.49 -7.16 1.76
C LYS A 67 -7.15 -7.91 0.47
N ASP A 68 -7.03 -7.21 -0.65
CA ASP A 68 -6.72 -7.84 -1.94
C ASP A 68 -5.37 -8.56 -1.89
N LEU A 69 -4.36 -7.96 -1.25
CA LEU A 69 -3.05 -8.60 -1.00
C LEU A 69 -3.16 -9.86 -0.13
N GLN A 70 -4.05 -9.87 0.88
CA GLN A 70 -4.29 -11.06 1.72
C GLN A 70 -4.97 -12.21 0.97
N GLU A 71 -5.71 -11.91 -0.09
CA GLU A 71 -6.44 -12.92 -0.86
C GLU A 71 -5.57 -13.56 -1.96
N LEU A 72 -4.48 -12.90 -2.39
CA LEU A 72 -3.56 -13.40 -3.41
C LEU A 72 -3.03 -14.84 -3.19
N PRO A 73 -2.69 -15.28 -1.96
CA PRO A 73 -2.27 -16.67 -1.73
C PRO A 73 -3.31 -17.71 -2.13
N SER A 74 -4.61 -17.38 -2.11
CA SER A 74 -5.67 -18.29 -2.57
C SER A 74 -5.59 -18.60 -4.08
N ARG A 75 -4.90 -17.74 -4.83
CA ARG A 75 -4.62 -17.88 -6.27
C ARG A 75 -3.21 -18.42 -6.55
N ASN A 76 -2.51 -18.94 -5.54
CA ASN A 76 -1.10 -19.32 -5.60
C ASN A 76 -0.13 -18.17 -5.96
N VAL A 77 -0.53 -16.92 -5.69
CA VAL A 77 0.33 -15.75 -5.90
C VAL A 77 1.05 -15.43 -4.59
N SER A 78 2.37 -15.42 -4.62
CA SER A 78 3.19 -15.06 -3.45
C SER A 78 3.22 -13.55 -3.23
N VAL A 79 3.18 -13.10 -1.98
CA VAL A 79 3.27 -11.67 -1.65
C VAL A 79 4.46 -11.42 -0.73
N ARG A 80 5.28 -10.43 -1.09
CA ARG A 80 6.37 -9.93 -0.25
C ARG A 80 6.29 -8.40 -0.10
N VAL A 81 6.29 -7.92 1.14
CA VAL A 81 6.33 -6.49 1.45
C VAL A 81 7.61 -6.19 2.22
N LEU A 82 8.40 -5.26 1.69
CA LEU A 82 9.68 -4.82 2.23
C LEU A 82 9.60 -3.32 2.56
N THR A 83 9.83 -2.97 3.82
CA THR A 83 9.86 -1.57 4.28
C THR A 83 11.24 -1.15 4.77
N SER A 84 11.55 0.15 4.75
CA SER A 84 12.77 0.70 5.35
C SER A 84 12.77 0.57 6.88
N VAL A 85 13.95 0.49 7.49
CA VAL A 85 14.19 0.80 8.90
C VAL A 85 15.19 1.96 8.94
N PRO A 86 14.91 3.07 9.65
CA PRO A 86 13.68 3.33 10.40
C PRO A 86 12.49 3.61 9.48
N SER A 87 11.32 3.07 9.81
CA SER A 87 10.03 3.47 9.22
C SER A 87 9.25 4.35 10.22
N VAL A 88 8.19 5.01 9.74
CA VAL A 88 7.28 5.82 10.58
C VAL A 88 6.75 5.03 11.79
N ARG A 89 6.54 3.72 11.63
CA ARG A 89 6.14 2.83 12.71
C ARG A 89 6.83 1.48 12.58
N THR A 90 7.62 1.12 13.58
CA THR A 90 8.29 -0.19 13.68
C THR A 90 7.33 -1.33 14.01
N ASN A 91 6.14 -1.03 14.53
CA ASN A 91 5.11 -2.00 14.88
C ASN A 91 3.78 -1.66 14.16
N SER A 92 3.75 -1.96 12.87
CA SER A 92 2.60 -1.75 11.99
C SER A 92 1.67 -2.96 12.07
N THR A 93 0.39 -2.70 12.32
CA THR A 93 -0.67 -3.72 12.36
C THR A 93 -0.86 -4.35 10.99
N ASP A 94 -0.63 -3.60 9.90
CA ASP A 94 -0.67 -4.13 8.54
C ASP A 94 0.35 -5.28 8.36
N PHE A 95 1.57 -5.11 8.87
CA PHE A 95 2.60 -6.15 8.82
C PHE A 95 2.22 -7.39 9.61
N GLU A 96 1.62 -7.23 10.79
CA GLU A 96 1.19 -8.36 11.61
C GLU A 96 0.07 -9.15 10.92
N ILE A 97 -0.88 -8.47 10.27
CA ILE A 97 -1.93 -9.10 9.46
C ILE A 97 -1.32 -9.90 8.29
N LEU A 98 -0.36 -9.32 7.57
CA LEU A 98 0.32 -9.99 6.46
C LEU A 98 1.08 -11.23 6.94
N LYS A 99 1.84 -11.12 8.04
CA LYS A 99 2.56 -12.27 8.63
C LYS A 99 1.62 -13.38 9.10
N GLN A 100 0.49 -13.04 9.73
CA GLN A 100 -0.51 -14.03 10.17
C GLN A 100 -1.11 -14.82 8.99
N LYS A 101 -1.18 -14.20 7.81
CA LYS A 101 -1.61 -14.85 6.56
C LYS A 101 -0.49 -15.63 5.86
N GLY A 102 0.68 -15.73 6.46
CA GLY A 102 1.84 -16.43 5.89
C GLY A 102 2.53 -15.65 4.77
N LEU A 103 2.26 -14.34 4.64
CA LEU A 103 2.89 -13.49 3.64
C LEU A 103 4.26 -13.02 4.12
N GLY A 104 5.20 -12.88 3.18
CA GLY A 104 6.52 -12.37 3.49
C GLY A 104 6.43 -10.89 3.82
N ALA A 105 6.70 -10.50 5.06
CA ALA A 105 6.68 -9.11 5.46
C ALA A 105 7.92 -8.83 6.32
N SER A 106 8.81 -7.97 5.84
CA SER A 106 10.11 -7.73 6.48
C SER A 106 10.52 -6.27 6.42
N CYS A 107 11.21 -5.82 7.46
CA CYS A 107 11.80 -4.50 7.50
C CYS A 107 13.30 -4.62 7.22
N LEU A 108 13.80 -3.89 6.22
CA LEU A 108 15.20 -3.88 5.81
C LEU A 108 15.75 -2.45 5.95
N PHE A 109 17.02 -2.31 6.29
CA PHE A 109 17.67 -1.00 6.23
C PHE A 109 17.87 -0.64 4.75
N PHE A 110 16.99 0.19 4.18
CA PHE A 110 17.29 0.81 2.90
C PHE A 110 18.29 1.91 3.19
N ALA A 111 19.57 1.65 2.91
CA ALA A 111 20.62 2.67 2.98
C ALA A 111 20.32 3.73 1.92
N SER A 112 19.54 4.74 2.28
CA SER A 112 19.32 5.91 1.47
C SER A 112 20.64 6.69 1.41
N CYS A 113 21.41 6.52 0.34
CA CYS A 113 22.23 7.60 -0.18
C CYS A 113 21.28 8.69 -0.73
N PHE A 114 20.59 9.39 0.16
CA PHE A 114 19.82 10.60 -0.15
C PHE A 114 20.20 11.68 0.87
N TYR A 115 21.43 12.16 0.74
CA TYR A 115 21.72 13.58 0.93
C TYR A 115 21.62 14.22 -0.45
N LEU A 116 20.47 14.82 -0.76
CA LEU A 116 20.28 15.81 -1.82
C LEU A 116 19.25 16.81 -1.33
#